data_AF-A0A3A6MTM0-F1
#
_entry.id   AF-A0A3A6MTM0-F1
#
_cell.length_a   1.000
_cell.length_b   1.000
_cell.length_c   1.000
_cell.angle_alpha   90.00
_cell.angle_beta   90.00
_cell.angle_gamma   90.00
#
_symmetry.space_group_name_H-M   'P 1'
#
loop_
_entity.id
_entity.type
_entity.pdbx_description
1 polymer ?
#
loop_
_entity_poly.entity_id
_entity_poly.type
_entity_poly.pdbx_seq_one_letter_code
_entity_poly.pdbx_strand_id
1 'polypeptide(L)'
;MFSPKLESYLRAYRIRTGLTQRDVAALLGLETGSTISRAEKGAGIPSVPVLLGYCVLFEAQPEDLVPGMIRDIEKTACARATLLAGKLKKRHPTQMVLARLRFLEKLPQLMEGRMPKRYEQRNKGGSA
;
A
#
# COMPACT_ATOMS: atom_id res chain seq x y z
N MET A 1 -7.88 -9.43 6.00
CA MET A 1 -7.69 -10.06 4.68
C MET A 1 -7.79 -8.96 3.65
N PHE A 2 -6.84 -8.86 2.73
CA PHE A 2 -6.89 -7.92 1.62
C PHE A 2 -7.98 -8.35 0.63
N SER A 3 -8.66 -7.40 -0.01
CA SER A 3 -9.72 -7.71 -0.98
C SER A 3 -9.22 -8.64 -2.12
N PRO A 4 -10.06 -9.57 -2.61
CA PRO A 4 -9.65 -10.61 -3.59
C PRO A 4 -9.25 -10.07 -4.96
N LYS A 5 -9.47 -8.78 -5.23
CA LYS A 5 -8.96 -8.09 -6.41
C LYS A 5 -8.14 -6.91 -5.92
N LEU A 6 -6.83 -7.10 -5.83
CA LEU A 6 -5.92 -6.02 -5.47
C LEU A 6 -6.06 -4.90 -6.50
N GLU A 7 -6.48 -3.72 -6.05
CA GLU A 7 -6.38 -2.51 -6.86
C GLU A 7 -4.89 -2.21 -7.06
N SER A 8 -4.36 -2.64 -8.21
CA SER A 8 -2.96 -2.56 -8.57
C SER A 8 -2.80 -1.92 -9.95
N TYR A 9 -1.90 -0.95 -10.03
CA TYR A 9 -1.59 -0.19 -11.24
C TYR A 9 -0.24 -0.57 -11.84
N LEU A 10 0.43 -1.63 -11.34
CA LEU A 10 1.71 -2.12 -11.86
C LEU A 10 1.68 -2.25 -13.40
N ARG A 11 0.67 -2.97 -13.92
CA ARG A 11 0.51 -3.14 -15.37
C ARG A 11 0.40 -1.82 -16.12
N ALA A 12 -0.32 -0.84 -15.56
CA ALA A 12 -0.54 0.45 -16.20
C ALA A 12 0.78 1.24 -16.34
N TYR A 13 1.62 1.22 -15.31
CA TYR A 13 2.94 1.85 -15.37
C TYR A 13 3.85 1.17 -16.40
N ARG A 14 3.87 -0.16 -16.44
CA ARG A 14 4.67 -0.90 -17.43
C ARG A 14 4.25 -0.56 -18.87
N ILE A 15 2.97 -0.68 -19.21
CA ILE A 15 2.52 -0.54 -20.61
C ILE A 15 2.75 0.88 -21.17
N ARG A 16 2.80 1.92 -20.33
CA ARG A 16 3.09 3.31 -20.76
C ARG A 16 4.50 3.49 -21.31
N THR A 17 5.41 2.58 -20.99
CA THR A 17 6.81 2.60 -21.45
C THR A 17 7.06 1.67 -22.65
N GLY A 18 6.06 0.90 -23.08
CA GLY A 18 6.22 -0.12 -24.12
C GLY A 18 6.90 -1.41 -23.65
N LEU A 19 7.38 -1.48 -22.39
CA LEU A 19 8.06 -2.65 -21.86
C LEU A 19 7.14 -3.87 -21.73
N THR A 20 7.67 -5.04 -22.05
CA THR A 20 7.03 -6.34 -21.79
C THR A 20 7.30 -6.80 -20.36
N GLN A 21 6.57 -7.83 -19.91
CA GLN A 21 6.81 -8.45 -18.61
C GLN A 21 8.20 -9.10 -18.53
N ARG A 22 8.76 -9.54 -19.66
CA ARG A 22 10.12 -10.08 -19.74
C ARG A 22 11.16 -8.98 -19.61
N ASP A 23 10.93 -7.80 -20.19
CA ASP A 23 11.86 -6.67 -20.07
C ASP A 23 11.95 -6.21 -18.61
N VAL A 24 10.80 -6.05 -17.93
CA VAL A 24 10.79 -5.72 -16.50
C VAL A 24 11.45 -6.82 -15.66
N ALA A 25 11.23 -8.09 -15.99
CA ALA A 25 11.91 -9.19 -15.29
C ALA A 25 13.43 -9.11 -15.46
N ALA A 26 13.92 -8.89 -16.69
CA ALA A 26 15.34 -8.75 -16.98
C ALA A 26 15.96 -7.56 -16.23
N LEU A 27 15.28 -6.40 -16.20
CA LEU A 27 15.72 -5.21 -15.46
C LEU A 27 15.81 -5.45 -13.95
N LEU A 28 15.00 -6.37 -13.41
CA LEU A 28 15.02 -6.75 -11.99
C LEU A 28 15.89 -7.99 -11.71
N GLY A 29 16.66 -8.48 -12.68
CA GLY A 29 17.50 -9.67 -12.51
C GLY A 29 16.72 -10.97 -12.33
N LEU A 30 15.49 -11.04 -12.83
CA LEU A 30 14.63 -12.22 -12.78
C LEU A 30 14.71 -13.01 -14.09
N GLU A 31 14.84 -14.34 -14.00
CA GLU A 31 14.96 -15.22 -15.16
C GLU A 31 13.71 -15.24 -16.05
N THR A 32 12.51 -15.02 -15.46
CA THR A 32 11.24 -15.12 -16.21
C THR A 32 10.26 -14.02 -15.85
N GLY A 33 9.42 -13.65 -16.84
CA GLY A 33 8.29 -12.74 -16.65
C GLY A 33 7.12 -13.31 -15.83
N SER A 34 7.20 -14.56 -15.36
CA SER A 34 6.11 -15.22 -14.63
C SER A 34 5.80 -14.53 -13.29
N THR A 35 6.84 -14.05 -12.59
CA THR A 35 6.72 -13.28 -11.36
C THR A 35 6.01 -11.95 -11.61
N ILE A 36 6.38 -11.26 -12.69
CA ILE A 36 5.73 -10.00 -13.12
C ILE A 36 4.28 -10.25 -13.50
N SER A 37 4.00 -11.30 -14.28
CA SER A 37 2.62 -11.64 -14.65
C SER A 37 1.75 -11.92 -13.44
N ARG A 38 2.25 -12.61 -12.41
CA ARG A 38 1.48 -12.90 -11.19
C ARG A 38 1.18 -11.62 -10.40
N ALA A 39 2.19 -10.76 -10.25
CA ALA A 39 2.05 -9.47 -9.59
C ALA A 39 1.03 -8.57 -10.31
N GLU A 40 1.07 -8.51 -11.65
CA GLU A 40 0.18 -7.66 -12.44
C GLU A 40 -1.26 -8.15 -12.54
N LYS A 41 -1.48 -9.47 -12.45
CA LYS A 41 -2.84 -10.04 -12.52
C LYS A 41 -3.63 -9.85 -11.23
N GLY A 42 -3.02 -9.31 -10.17
CA GLY A 42 -3.65 -9.20 -8.85
C GLY A 42 -3.95 -10.57 -8.23
N ALA A 43 -3.34 -11.64 -8.74
CA ALA A 43 -3.47 -13.01 -8.24
C ALA A 43 -2.70 -13.25 -6.92
N GLY A 44 -1.99 -12.22 -6.44
CA GLY A 44 -1.27 -12.21 -5.18
C GLY A 44 -0.67 -10.83 -4.90
N ILE A 45 -0.26 -10.61 -3.64
CA ILE A 45 0.52 -9.44 -3.24
C ILE A 45 1.85 -9.48 -4.01
N PRO A 46 2.24 -8.42 -4.74
CA PRO A 46 3.58 -8.35 -5.32
C PRO A 46 4.62 -8.55 -4.21
N SER A 47 5.67 -9.30 -4.49
CA SER A 47 6.78 -9.39 -3.55
C SER A 47 7.41 -8.01 -3.36
N VAL A 48 7.99 -7.76 -2.19
CA VAL A 48 8.65 -6.47 -1.89
C VAL A 48 9.68 -6.09 -2.96
N PRO A 49 10.56 -7.00 -3.45
CA PRO A 49 11.50 -6.66 -4.52
C PRO A 49 10.81 -6.21 -5.81
N VAL A 50 9.69 -6.84 -6.18
CA VAL A 50 8.95 -6.44 -7.39
C VAL A 50 8.30 -5.09 -7.20
N LEU A 51 7.63 -4.85 -6.06
CA LEU A 51 6.99 -3.57 -5.79
C LEU A 51 8.02 -2.42 -5.78
N LEU A 52 9.13 -2.58 -5.07
CA LEU A 52 10.20 -1.58 -5.02
C LEU A 52 10.87 -1.42 -6.40
N GLY A 53 11.04 -2.52 -7.14
CA GLY A 53 11.54 -2.48 -8.51
C GLY A 53 10.68 -1.60 -9.41
N TYR A 54 9.35 -1.71 -9.32
CA TYR A 54 8.44 -0.82 -10.05
C TYR A 54 8.55 0.64 -9.57
N CYS A 55 8.69 0.90 -8.28
CA CYS A 55 8.89 2.26 -7.78
C CYS A 55 10.15 2.90 -8.38
N VAL A 56 11.25 2.14 -8.45
CA VAL A 56 12.52 2.62 -9.01
C VAL A 56 12.44 2.78 -10.54
N LEU A 57 11.95 1.77 -11.26
CA LEU A 57 11.94 1.77 -12.73
C LEU A 57 10.98 2.81 -13.32
N PHE A 58 9.92 3.16 -12.59
CA PHE A 58 8.86 4.03 -13.11
C PHE A 58 8.64 5.30 -12.29
N GLU A 59 9.59 5.66 -11.41
CA GLU A 59 9.55 6.84 -10.54
C GLU A 59 8.19 6.99 -9.81
N ALA A 60 7.64 5.86 -9.37
CA ALA A 60 6.33 5.77 -8.76
C ALA A 60 6.42 5.63 -7.24
N GLN A 61 5.38 6.06 -6.53
CA GLN A 61 5.25 5.76 -5.11
C GLN A 61 4.44 4.47 -4.89
N PRO A 62 4.65 3.74 -3.78
CA PRO A 62 3.86 2.54 -3.47
C PRO A 62 2.35 2.79 -3.48
N GLU A 63 1.92 3.98 -3.05
CA GLU A 63 0.53 4.44 -3.03
C GLU A 63 -0.05 4.53 -4.45
N ASP A 64 0.77 4.81 -5.46
CA ASP A 64 0.33 4.84 -6.85
C ASP A 64 0.15 3.43 -7.42
N LEU A 65 0.98 2.49 -6.97
CA LEU A 65 1.07 1.13 -7.52
C LEU A 65 0.07 0.17 -6.88
N VAL A 66 -0.14 0.26 -5.57
CA VAL A 66 -1.01 -0.65 -4.80
C VAL A 66 -1.90 0.10 -3.79
N PRO A 67 -2.68 1.11 -4.23
CA PRO A 67 -3.47 1.96 -3.32
C PRO A 67 -4.48 1.17 -2.49
N GLY A 68 -5.02 0.07 -3.03
CA GLY A 68 -5.92 -0.81 -2.29
C GLY A 68 -5.25 -1.46 -1.07
N MET A 69 -3.98 -1.87 -1.21
CA MET A 69 -3.22 -2.48 -0.12
C MET A 69 -2.88 -1.47 0.97
N ILE A 70 -2.42 -0.27 0.56
CA ILE A 70 -2.10 0.80 1.50
C ILE A 70 -3.34 1.17 2.32
N ARG A 71 -4.48 1.40 1.65
CA ARG A 71 -5.76 1.71 2.31
C ARG A 71 -6.21 0.62 3.30
N ASP A 72 -6.08 -0.65 2.92
CA ASP A 72 -6.43 -1.77 3.79
C ASP A 72 -5.50 -1.85 5.02
N ILE A 73 -4.20 -1.57 4.85
CA ILE A 73 -3.21 -1.49 5.93
C ILE A 73 -3.55 -0.32 6.87
N GLU A 74 -3.79 0.88 6.33
CA GLU A 74 -4.13 2.08 7.10
C GLU A 74 -5.39 1.86 7.93
N LYS A 75 -6.48 1.38 7.30
CA LYS A 75 -7.73 1.06 8.00
C LYS A 75 -7.51 0.06 9.14
N THR A 76 -6.74 -0.99 8.87
CA THR A 76 -6.42 -2.02 9.88
C THR A 76 -5.58 -1.46 11.02
N ALA A 77 -4.57 -0.65 10.70
CA ALA A 77 -3.67 -0.05 11.67
C ALA A 77 -4.40 0.95 12.57
N CYS A 78 -5.24 1.83 12.01
CA CYS A 78 -6.08 2.76 12.76
C CYS A 78 -7.01 2.02 13.72
N ALA A 79 -7.73 1.00 13.24
CA ALA A 79 -8.63 0.23 14.09
C ALA A 79 -7.87 -0.45 15.25
N ARG A 80 -6.71 -1.04 14.97
CA ARG A 80 -5.87 -1.70 15.98
C ARG A 80 -5.24 -0.71 16.96
N ALA A 81 -4.89 0.50 16.52
CA ALA A 81 -4.34 1.53 17.37
C ALA A 81 -5.34 1.96 18.45
N THR A 82 -6.61 2.16 18.08
CA THR A 82 -7.69 2.46 19.03
C THR A 82 -7.84 1.35 20.07
N LEU A 83 -7.86 0.08 19.64
CA LEU A 83 -7.94 -1.07 20.55
C LEU A 83 -6.74 -1.14 21.50
N LEU A 84 -5.53 -0.92 20.99
CA LEU A 84 -4.31 -0.94 21.80
C LEU A 84 -4.27 0.22 22.79
N ALA A 85 -4.67 1.42 22.38
CA ALA A 85 -4.77 2.59 23.26
C ALA A 85 -5.76 2.33 24.41
N GLY A 86 -6.93 1.76 24.12
CA GLY A 86 -7.91 1.37 25.14
C GLY A 86 -7.36 0.36 26.15
N LYS A 87 -6.53 -0.60 25.72
CA LYS A 87 -5.85 -1.54 26.63
C LYS A 87 -4.77 -0.87 27.48
N LEU A 88 -4.02 0.08 26.90
CA LEU A 88 -2.95 0.80 27.60
C LEU A 88 -3.49 1.80 28.64
N LYS A 89 -4.64 2.43 28.39
CA LYS A 89 -5.31 3.34 29.36
C LYS A 89 -5.71 2.64 30.67
N LYS A 90 -5.85 1.30 30.66
CA LYS A 90 -6.15 0.50 31.86
C LYS A 90 -4.90 0.13 32.68
N ARG A 91 -3.70 0.43 32.19
CA ARG A 91 -2.43 0.12 32.87
C ARG A 91 -1.96 1.31 33.69
N HIS A 92 -1.06 1.07 34.64
CA HIS A 92 -0.39 2.14 35.38
C HIS A 92 0.34 3.11 34.42
N PRO A 93 0.13 4.43 34.55
CA PRO A 93 0.66 5.42 33.62
C PRO A 93 2.15 5.67 33.86
N THR A 94 3.00 4.83 33.26
CA THR A 94 4.45 5.11 33.17
C THR A 94 4.74 6.04 31.99
N GLN A 95 5.91 6.70 32.00
CA GLN A 95 6.34 7.55 30.89
C GLN A 95 6.31 6.81 29.53
N MET A 96 6.69 5.54 29.53
CA MET A 96 6.63 4.70 28.33
C MET A 96 5.19 4.41 27.87
N VAL A 97 4.25 4.21 28.80
CA VAL A 97 2.83 4.03 28.47
C VAL A 97 2.25 5.32 27.89
N LEU A 98 2.56 6.47 28.49
CA LEU A 98 2.11 7.78 28.01
C LEU A 98 2.68 8.09 26.61
N ALA A 99 3.95 7.78 26.35
CA ALA A 99 4.56 7.96 25.03
C ALA A 99 3.87 7.10 23.96
N ARG A 100 3.57 5.84 24.27
CA ARG A 100 2.83 4.94 23.36
C ARG A 100 1.41 5.46 23.10
N LEU A 101 0.69 5.90 24.13
CA LEU A 101 -0.65 6.48 23.97
C LEU A 101 -0.63 7.68 23.04
N ARG A 102 0.30 8.63 23.24
CA ARG A 102 0.46 9.79 22.36
C ARG A 102 0.69 9.41 20.89
N PHE A 103 1.48 8.37 20.64
CA PHE A 103 1.69 7.89 19.27
C PHE A 103 0.41 7.29 18.67
N LEU A 104 -0.26 6.41 19.42
CA LEU A 104 -1.47 5.71 18.93
C LEU A 104 -2.64 6.67 18.68
N GLU A 105 -2.80 7.69 19.51
CA GLU A 105 -3.86 8.70 19.38
C GLU A 105 -3.64 9.63 18.17
N LYS A 106 -2.39 9.81 17.72
CA LYS A 106 -2.03 10.58 16.52
C LYS A 106 -2.06 9.77 15.22
N LEU A 107 -2.17 8.44 15.30
CA LEU A 107 -2.00 7.57 14.14
C LEU A 107 -3.06 7.79 13.05
N PRO A 108 -4.35 7.99 13.35
CA PRO A 108 -5.36 8.26 12.33
C PRO A 108 -5.06 9.51 11.49
N GLN A 109 -4.63 10.60 12.14
CA GLN A 109 -4.33 11.86 11.48
C GLN A 109 -3.07 11.75 10.59
N LEU A 110 -2.13 10.88 10.95
CA LEU A 110 -0.92 10.60 10.14
C LEU A 110 -1.21 9.75 8.89
N MET A 111 -2.34 9.04 8.86
CA MET A 111 -2.73 8.14 7.77
C MET A 111 -3.70 8.83 6.80
N GLU A 112 -4.58 9.71 7.26
CA GLU A 112 -5.48 10.49 6.39
C GLU A 112 -4.75 11.41 5.38
N GLY A 113 -3.51 11.82 5.66
CA GLY A 113 -2.73 12.74 4.82
C GLY A 113 -1.92 12.10 3.68
N ARG A 114 -1.94 10.76 3.53
CA ARG A 114 -1.05 10.05 2.56
C ARG A 114 -1.71 9.71 1.23
N MET A 115 -3.02 9.87 1.09
CA MET A 115 -3.70 9.58 -0.17
C MET A 115 -3.33 10.63 -1.25
N PRO A 116 -2.81 10.22 -2.42
CA PRO A 116 -2.58 11.16 -3.50
C PRO A 116 -3.93 11.73 -3.99
N LYS A 117 -4.04 13.07 -4.08
CA LYS A 117 -5.27 13.80 -4.48
C LYS A 117 -5.91 13.32 -5.79
N ARG A 118 -5.15 12.67 -6.67
CA ARG A 118 -5.64 12.08 -7.93
C ARG A 118 -6.64 10.93 -7.71
N TYR A 119 -6.61 10.24 -6.57
CA TYR A 119 -7.49 9.09 -6.30
C TYR A 119 -8.85 9.49 -5.71
N GLU A 120 -8.93 10.58 -4.93
CA GLU A 120 -10.18 11.10 -4.40
C GLU A 120 -11.14 11.60 -5.50
N GLN A 121 -10.59 12.08 -6.61
CA GLN A 121 -11.36 12.67 -7.71
C GLN A 121 -12.09 11.61 -8.55
N ARG A 122 -11.60 10.37 -8.61
CA ARG A 122 -12.19 9.33 -9.47
C ARG A 122 -13.31 8.53 -8.80
N ASN A 123 -13.26 8.33 -7.48
CA ASN A 123 -14.33 7.65 -6.74
C ASN A 123 -15.57 8.52 -6.46
N LYS A 124 -15.49 9.84 -6.68
CA LYS A 124 -16.65 10.74 -6.64
C LYS A 124 -17.45 10.80 -7.96
N GLY A 125 -16.99 10.14 -9.02
CA GLY A 125 -17.65 10.12 -10.34
C GLY A 125 -18.38 8.82 -10.70
N GLY A 126 -18.53 7.88 -9.75
CA GLY A 126 -19.08 6.53 -9.99
C GLY A 126 -20.46 6.26 -9.37
N SER A 127 -21.22 7.30 -9.02
CA SER A 127 -22.64 7.18 -8.66
C SER A 127 -23.42 8.27 -9.39
N ALA A 128 -23.76 7.96 -10.64
CA ALA A 128 -24.86 8.55 -11.39
C ALA A 128 -25.43 7.44 -12.28
#